data_AF-A0A075SHG6-F1
#
_entry.id   AF-A0A075SHG6-F1
#
_cell.length_a   1.000
_cell.length_b   1.000
_cell.length_c   1.000
_cell.angle_alpha   90.00
_cell.angle_beta   90.00
_cell.angle_gamma   90.00
#
_symmetry.space_group_name_H-M   'P 1'
#
loop_
_entity.id
_entity.type
_entity.pdbx_description
1 polymer ?
#
loop_
_entity_poly.entity_id
_entity_poly.type
_entity_poly.pdbx_seq_one_letter_code
_entity_poly.pdbx_strand_id
1 'polypeptide(L)'
;MTKALISIDYTIDFVADEGKLTAGKSAQAISERIAQVTQEAFENGDYIFFAIDGHEEGDEFHPEAQLFPSHNIIGTQGRDLYGPLADFYQKHKGHARVRWMDKRHYSAFSGTDLDVRLRERGVDTVVLTGVLSDICVLHTAIDAYNKGYRIEVVSSAIAALTEENHQFALNHLRHVLGATIID
;
A
#
# COMPACT_ATOMS: atom_id res chain seq x y z
N MET A 1 14.09 -2.17 17.37
CA MET A 1 12.97 -2.95 16.84
C MET A 1 12.93 -2.67 15.36
N THR A 2 12.95 -3.70 14.52
CA THR A 2 13.10 -3.55 13.07
C THR A 2 11.73 -3.37 12.45
N LYS A 3 11.49 -2.24 11.76
CA LYS A 3 10.22 -1.96 11.10
C LYS A 3 10.33 -2.15 9.59
N ALA A 4 9.17 -2.33 8.96
CA ALA A 4 9.02 -2.21 7.52
C ALA A 4 7.82 -1.33 7.18
N LEU A 5 8.01 -0.34 6.30
CA LEU A 5 6.93 0.42 5.70
C LEU A 5 6.43 -0.31 4.45
N ILE A 6 5.12 -0.55 4.38
CA ILE A 6 4.43 -1.13 3.24
C ILE A 6 3.65 0.00 2.55
N SER A 7 4.11 0.41 1.37
CA SER A 7 3.47 1.38 0.51
C SER A 7 2.55 0.65 -0.47
N ILE A 8 1.24 0.83 -0.28
CA ILE A 8 0.22 0.00 -0.92
C ILE A 8 -0.47 0.80 -2.04
N ASP A 9 -0.32 0.32 -3.29
CA ASP A 9 -1.12 0.75 -4.45
C ASP A 9 -1.19 2.26 -4.73
N TYR A 10 -0.17 3.04 -4.35
CA TYR A 10 -0.16 4.48 -4.61
C TYR A 10 0.28 4.81 -6.05
N THR A 11 -0.48 4.29 -7.02
CA THR A 11 -0.20 4.36 -8.46
C THR A 11 -1.06 5.38 -9.19
N ILE A 12 -0.71 5.67 -10.44
CA ILE A 12 -1.49 6.57 -11.31
C ILE A 12 -2.95 6.12 -11.42
N ASP A 13 -3.22 4.83 -11.65
CA ASP A 13 -4.59 4.35 -11.86
C ASP A 13 -5.50 4.52 -10.64
N PHE A 14 -4.94 4.51 -9.43
CA PHE A 14 -5.69 4.73 -8.19
C PHE A 14 -5.75 6.19 -7.73
N VAL A 15 -4.92 7.09 -8.28
CA VAL A 15 -4.75 8.44 -7.72
C VAL A 15 -5.02 9.56 -8.72
N ALA A 16 -4.53 9.46 -9.96
CA ALA A 16 -4.61 10.54 -10.93
C ALA A 16 -6.06 10.84 -11.32
N ASP A 17 -6.35 12.07 -11.76
CA ASP A 17 -7.70 12.46 -12.20
C ASP A 17 -8.22 11.56 -13.33
N GLU A 18 -7.33 11.12 -14.24
CA GLU A 18 -7.62 10.21 -15.35
C GLU A 18 -7.25 8.74 -15.04
N GLY A 19 -6.99 8.41 -13.77
CA GLY A 19 -6.67 7.05 -13.35
C GLY A 19 -7.86 6.12 -13.53
N LYS A 20 -7.62 4.90 -14.05
CA LYS A 20 -8.70 3.98 -14.45
C LYS A 20 -9.61 3.52 -13.30
N LEU A 21 -9.13 3.57 -12.06
CA LEU A 21 -9.89 3.24 -10.87
C LEU A 21 -9.60 4.25 -9.74
N THR A 22 -9.59 5.54 -10.10
CA THR A 22 -9.11 6.59 -9.21
C THR A 22 -10.00 6.84 -7.99
N ALA A 23 -9.37 7.05 -6.83
CA ALA A 23 -10.02 7.61 -5.65
C ALA A 23 -10.09 9.16 -5.70
N GLY A 24 -9.47 9.77 -6.72
CA GLY A 24 -9.51 11.20 -6.98
C GLY A 24 -8.89 12.02 -5.85
N LYS A 25 -9.60 13.08 -5.43
CA LYS A 25 -9.04 14.13 -4.57
C LYS A 25 -8.60 13.63 -3.19
N SER A 26 -9.24 12.62 -2.63
CA SER A 26 -8.82 12.05 -1.33
C SER A 26 -7.44 11.41 -1.42
N ALA A 27 -7.20 10.58 -2.44
CA ALA A 27 -5.90 9.98 -2.67
C ALA A 27 -4.84 11.01 -3.09
N GLN A 28 -5.20 12.01 -3.89
CA GLN A 28 -4.27 13.08 -4.27
C GLN A 28 -3.81 13.91 -3.06
N ALA A 29 -4.71 14.13 -2.08
CA ALA A 29 -4.42 14.96 -0.91
C ALA A 29 -3.29 14.40 -0.02
N ILE A 30 -3.04 13.09 -0.06
CA ILE A 30 -1.98 12.46 0.75
C ILE A 30 -0.61 12.39 0.05
N SER A 31 -0.50 12.88 -1.20
CA SER A 31 0.68 12.71 -2.08
C SER A 31 2.00 13.17 -1.46
N GLU A 32 2.01 14.34 -0.84
CA GLU A 32 3.22 14.84 -0.17
C GLU A 32 3.53 14.04 1.09
N ARG A 33 2.51 13.74 1.90
CA ARG A 33 2.70 13.06 3.19
C ARG A 33 3.19 11.63 3.01
N ILE A 34 2.62 10.87 2.05
CA ILE A 34 3.05 9.49 1.79
C ILE A 34 4.50 9.42 1.32
N ALA A 35 4.93 10.36 0.48
CA ALA A 35 6.33 10.45 0.06
C ALA A 35 7.25 10.82 1.23
N GLN A 36 6.84 11.81 2.04
CA GLN A 36 7.60 12.25 3.22
C GLN A 36 7.81 11.10 4.22
N VAL A 37 6.73 10.42 4.64
CA VAL A 37 6.84 9.33 5.63
C VAL A 37 7.60 8.13 5.08
N THR A 38 7.55 7.89 3.75
CA THR A 38 8.38 6.86 3.10
C THR A 38 9.87 7.22 3.16
N GLN A 39 10.22 8.48 2.91
CA GLN A 39 11.58 8.99 3.05
C GLN A 39 12.06 8.90 4.50
N GLU A 40 11.24 9.33 5.46
CA GLU A 40 11.54 9.26 6.90
C GLU A 40 11.80 7.82 7.36
N ALA A 41 10.93 6.87 6.99
CA ALA A 41 11.13 5.45 7.29
C ALA A 41 12.46 4.93 6.70
N PHE A 42 12.76 5.29 5.45
CA PHE A 42 13.99 4.87 4.79
C PHE A 42 15.25 5.42 5.50
N GLU A 43 15.22 6.68 5.91
CA GLU A 43 16.30 7.35 6.66
C GLU A 43 16.49 6.75 8.05
N ASN A 44 15.40 6.31 8.69
CA ASN A 44 15.42 5.64 9.98
C ASN A 44 16.01 4.22 9.96
N GLY A 45 16.34 3.69 8.78
CA GLY A 45 16.89 2.34 8.65
C GLY A 45 15.86 1.27 8.30
N ASP A 46 14.59 1.63 8.13
CA ASP A 46 13.51 0.68 7.90
C ASP A 46 13.58 0.05 6.50
N TYR A 47 12.89 -1.08 6.33
CA TYR A 47 12.66 -1.70 5.04
C TYR A 47 11.44 -1.08 4.36
N ILE A 48 11.50 -0.89 3.04
CA ILE A 48 10.42 -0.28 2.26
C ILE A 48 9.95 -1.30 1.22
N PHE A 49 8.66 -1.64 1.27
CA PHE A 49 8.01 -2.51 0.30
C PHE A 49 6.94 -1.73 -0.45
N PHE A 50 7.11 -1.60 -1.76
CA PHE A 50 6.07 -1.15 -2.68
C PHE A 50 5.25 -2.36 -3.08
N ALA A 51 4.09 -2.53 -2.46
CA ALA A 51 3.16 -3.61 -2.74
C ALA A 51 2.11 -3.11 -3.73
N ILE A 52 2.34 -3.41 -5.01
CA ILE A 52 1.66 -2.76 -6.12
C ILE A 52 0.84 -3.78 -6.88
N ASP A 53 -0.44 -3.48 -6.99
CA ASP A 53 -1.38 -4.22 -7.79
C ASP A 53 -0.91 -4.37 -9.24
N GLY A 54 -1.17 -5.54 -9.80
CA GLY A 54 -0.60 -6.00 -11.06
C GLY A 54 -1.52 -6.98 -11.74
N HIS A 55 -2.33 -6.48 -12.64
CA HIS A 55 -3.29 -7.26 -13.40
C HIS A 55 -2.80 -7.53 -14.84
N GLU A 56 -3.25 -8.65 -15.39
CA GLU A 56 -3.03 -9.00 -16.80
C GLU A 56 -4.28 -8.64 -17.60
N GLU A 57 -4.09 -8.08 -18.79
CA GLU A 57 -5.21 -7.77 -19.68
C GLU A 57 -5.84 -9.08 -20.19
N GLY A 58 -7.16 -9.23 -19.99
CA GLY A 58 -7.90 -10.42 -20.42
C GLY A 58 -7.84 -11.62 -19.48
N ASP A 59 -7.32 -11.48 -18.25
CA ASP A 59 -7.42 -12.55 -17.23
C ASP A 59 -8.84 -12.63 -16.65
N GLU A 60 -9.73 -13.32 -17.36
CA GLU A 60 -11.13 -13.53 -16.97
C GLU A 60 -11.29 -14.43 -15.72
N PHE A 61 -10.23 -15.12 -15.29
CA PHE A 61 -10.26 -15.96 -14.09
C PHE A 61 -10.00 -15.16 -12.82
N HIS A 62 -9.47 -13.94 -12.93
CA HIS A 62 -9.28 -13.08 -11.78
C HIS A 62 -10.63 -12.62 -11.24
N PRO A 63 -10.90 -12.75 -9.92
CA PRO A 63 -12.20 -12.36 -9.35
C PRO A 63 -12.55 -10.88 -9.59
N GLU A 64 -11.54 -10.00 -9.68
CA GLU A 64 -11.77 -8.57 -9.90
C GLU A 64 -12.16 -8.21 -11.33
N ALA A 65 -11.94 -9.11 -12.31
CA ALA A 65 -12.29 -8.87 -13.71
C ALA A 65 -13.80 -8.61 -13.93
N GLN A 66 -14.65 -9.06 -13.00
CA GLN A 66 -16.10 -8.84 -13.01
C GLN A 66 -16.56 -7.70 -12.10
N LEU A 67 -15.67 -7.18 -11.24
CA LEU A 67 -16.01 -6.19 -10.21
C LEU A 67 -15.58 -4.78 -10.60
N PHE A 68 -14.45 -4.67 -11.30
CA PHE A 68 -13.80 -3.40 -11.60
C PHE A 68 -13.39 -3.31 -13.08
N PRO A 69 -13.29 -2.09 -13.64
CA PRO A 69 -12.62 -1.89 -14.91
C PRO A 69 -11.15 -2.33 -14.82
N SER A 70 -10.55 -2.64 -15.97
CA SER A 70 -9.12 -2.93 -16.08
C SER A 70 -8.29 -1.77 -15.51
N HIS A 71 -7.45 -2.05 -14.52
CA HIS A 71 -6.58 -1.08 -13.84
C HIS A 71 -5.25 -1.75 -13.49
N ASN A 72 -4.20 -0.95 -13.26
CA ASN A 72 -2.85 -1.41 -12.96
C ASN A 72 -2.37 -2.56 -13.85
N ILE A 73 -2.65 -2.45 -15.15
CA ILE A 73 -2.27 -3.46 -16.13
C ILE A 73 -0.75 -3.46 -16.28
N ILE A 74 -0.14 -4.65 -16.19
CA ILE A 74 1.31 -4.82 -16.31
C ILE A 74 1.81 -4.22 -17.64
N GLY A 75 2.85 -3.39 -17.55
CA GLY A 75 3.44 -2.69 -18.70
C GLY A 75 2.78 -1.37 -19.09
N THR A 76 1.72 -0.95 -18.39
CA THR A 76 1.07 0.35 -18.60
C THR A 76 1.54 1.40 -17.61
N GLN A 77 1.45 2.67 -18.00
CA GLN A 77 1.77 3.81 -17.11
C GLN A 77 0.82 3.92 -15.92
N GLY A 78 -0.36 3.29 -15.97
CA GLY A 78 -1.28 3.24 -14.84
C GLY A 78 -0.65 2.66 -13.56
N ARG A 79 0.37 1.81 -13.71
CA ARG A 79 1.13 1.21 -12.59
C ARG A 79 2.27 2.08 -12.06
N ASP A 80 2.62 3.17 -12.75
CA ASP A 80 3.65 4.06 -12.23
C ASP A 80 3.19 4.66 -10.90
N LEU A 81 4.11 4.83 -9.95
CA LEU A 81 3.80 5.48 -8.68
C LEU A 81 3.36 6.93 -8.93
N TYR A 82 2.42 7.41 -8.12
CA TYR A 82 1.92 8.78 -8.25
C TYR A 82 2.80 9.78 -7.48
N GLY A 83 3.03 10.95 -8.08
CA GLY A 83 3.64 12.10 -7.42
C GLY A 83 5.09 11.87 -6.94
N PRO A 84 5.55 12.57 -5.88
CA PRO A 84 6.92 12.53 -5.40
C PRO A 84 7.36 11.16 -4.87
N LEU A 85 6.42 10.25 -4.60
CA LEU A 85 6.72 8.87 -4.26
C LEU A 85 7.43 8.13 -5.41
N ALA A 86 7.13 8.49 -6.66
CA ALA A 86 7.83 7.97 -7.84
C ALA A 86 9.30 8.37 -7.83
N ASP A 87 9.61 9.63 -7.50
CA ASP A 87 10.99 10.13 -7.43
C ASP A 87 11.80 9.42 -6.36
N PHE A 88 11.19 9.20 -5.18
CA PHE A 88 11.79 8.37 -4.13
C PHE A 88 12.14 6.98 -4.67
N TYR A 89 11.19 6.31 -5.32
CA TYR A 89 11.42 4.97 -5.83
C TYR A 89 12.51 4.95 -6.91
N GLN A 90 12.51 5.88 -7.86
CA GLN A 90 13.56 5.94 -8.88
C GLN A 90 14.96 6.13 -8.29
N LYS A 91 15.06 6.97 -7.25
CA LYS A 91 16.32 7.22 -6.54
C LYS A 91 16.81 5.99 -5.76
N HIS A 92 15.89 5.17 -5.22
CA HIS A 92 16.22 4.14 -4.24
C HIS A 92 15.93 2.69 -4.68
N LYS A 93 15.38 2.43 -5.87
CA LYS A 93 14.98 1.08 -6.35
C LYS A 93 16.11 0.04 -6.39
N GLY A 94 17.38 0.47 -6.45
CA GLY A 94 18.55 -0.40 -6.38
C GLY A 94 19.04 -0.70 -4.96
N HIS A 95 18.46 -0.06 -3.94
CA HIS A 95 18.89 -0.22 -2.54
C HIS A 95 18.37 -1.55 -1.96
N ALA A 96 19.22 -2.28 -1.23
CA ALA A 96 18.88 -3.60 -0.65
C ALA A 96 17.71 -3.61 0.36
N ARG A 97 17.22 -2.43 0.77
CA ARG A 97 16.12 -2.24 1.71
C ARG A 97 14.82 -1.84 1.03
N VAL A 98 14.86 -1.55 -0.28
CA VAL A 98 13.71 -1.11 -1.06
C VAL A 98 13.33 -2.22 -2.01
N ARG A 99 12.06 -2.62 -2.00
CA ARG A 99 11.56 -3.73 -2.81
C ARG A 99 10.26 -3.36 -3.51
N TRP A 100 10.17 -3.66 -4.79
CA TRP A 100 8.91 -3.71 -5.51
C TRP A 100 8.35 -5.12 -5.49
N MET A 101 7.04 -5.24 -5.28
CA MET A 101 6.32 -6.49 -5.24
C MET A 101 5.00 -6.33 -5.98
N ASP A 102 4.82 -7.15 -7.01
CA ASP A 102 3.52 -7.28 -7.66
C ASP A 102 2.59 -8.10 -6.76
N LYS A 103 1.35 -7.67 -6.61
CA LYS A 103 0.27 -8.40 -5.95
C LYS A 103 -0.96 -8.45 -6.87
N ARG A 104 -1.79 -9.49 -6.73
CA ARG A 104 -3.02 -9.66 -7.52
C ARG A 104 -4.30 -9.49 -6.71
N HIS A 105 -4.24 -9.67 -5.39
CA HIS A 105 -5.36 -9.41 -4.50
C HIS A 105 -5.13 -8.12 -3.71
N TYR A 106 -6.14 -7.68 -2.98
CA TYR A 106 -6.07 -6.48 -2.14
C TYR A 106 -4.95 -6.54 -1.09
N SER A 107 -4.80 -7.67 -0.37
CA SER A 107 -3.77 -7.82 0.65
C SER A 107 -2.38 -7.94 0.04
N ALA A 108 -1.42 -7.17 0.54
CA ALA A 108 -0.02 -7.26 0.17
C ALA A 108 0.62 -8.62 0.54
N PHE A 109 -0.01 -9.44 1.38
CA PHE A 109 0.46 -10.77 1.75
C PHE A 109 -0.09 -11.88 0.86
N SER A 110 -1.23 -11.67 0.20
CA SER A 110 -1.95 -12.74 -0.47
C SER A 110 -1.25 -13.18 -1.76
N GLY A 111 -0.63 -14.35 -1.74
CA GLY A 111 0.07 -14.92 -2.91
C GLY A 111 1.43 -14.26 -3.19
N THR A 112 1.93 -13.41 -2.29
CA THR A 112 3.24 -12.76 -2.41
C THR A 112 4.26 -13.39 -1.45
N ASP A 113 5.53 -12.98 -1.55
CA ASP A 113 6.59 -13.40 -0.62
C ASP A 113 6.78 -12.44 0.57
N LEU A 114 5.83 -11.52 0.85
CA LEU A 114 6.02 -10.43 1.82
C LEU A 114 6.37 -10.95 3.22
N ASP A 115 5.59 -11.90 3.72
CA ASP A 115 5.79 -12.52 5.04
C ASP A 115 7.18 -13.19 5.15
N VAL A 116 7.60 -13.90 4.09
CA VAL A 116 8.93 -14.52 4.03
C VAL A 116 10.01 -13.46 4.19
N ARG A 117 9.92 -12.36 3.44
CA ARG A 117 10.90 -11.27 3.47
C ARG A 117 10.96 -10.56 4.81
N LEU A 118 9.82 -10.31 5.43
CA LEU A 118 9.74 -9.67 6.75
C LEU A 118 10.39 -10.54 7.82
N ARG A 119 10.10 -11.85 7.83
CA ARG A 119 10.68 -12.81 8.77
C ARG A 119 12.19 -12.97 8.61
N GLU A 120 12.71 -13.03 7.38
CA GLU A 120 14.16 -13.05 7.09
C GLU A 120 14.93 -11.89 7.74
N ARG A 121 14.25 -10.76 7.95
CA ARG A 121 14.83 -9.51 8.46
C ARG A 121 14.55 -9.28 9.94
N GLY A 122 13.83 -10.20 10.59
CA GLY A 122 13.37 -10.05 11.97
C GLY A 122 12.47 -8.82 12.16
N VAL A 123 11.68 -8.45 11.13
CA VAL A 123 10.70 -7.37 11.25
C VAL A 123 9.55 -7.85 12.14
N ASP A 124 9.19 -7.03 13.13
CA ASP A 124 8.12 -7.31 14.09
C ASP A 124 6.98 -6.27 14.04
N THR A 125 7.18 -5.16 13.32
CA THR A 125 6.20 -4.10 13.11
C THR A 125 6.12 -3.71 11.64
N VAL A 126 4.90 -3.68 11.09
CA VAL A 126 4.60 -3.12 9.76
C VAL A 126 3.97 -1.74 9.91
N VAL A 127 4.43 -0.79 9.09
CA VAL A 127 3.89 0.57 8.99
C VAL A 127 3.14 0.66 7.66
N LEU A 128 1.83 0.91 7.70
CA LEU A 128 0.99 0.88 6.49
C LEU A 128 0.71 2.29 5.97
N THR A 129 0.91 2.47 4.67
CA THR A 129 0.56 3.67 3.90
C THR A 129 -0.06 3.28 2.55
N GLY A 130 -0.73 4.22 1.89
CA GLY A 130 -1.30 4.03 0.56
C GLY A 130 -2.82 3.93 0.52
N VAL A 131 -3.34 3.28 -0.52
CA VAL A 131 -4.77 3.28 -0.84
C VAL A 131 -5.25 1.86 -1.14
N LEU A 132 -6.52 1.53 -0.93
CA LEU A 132 -7.53 2.29 -0.19
C LEU A 132 -7.55 1.87 1.28
N SER A 133 -7.86 2.81 2.18
CA SER A 133 -7.89 2.57 3.64
C SER A 133 -8.75 1.37 4.03
N ASP A 134 -9.90 1.23 3.39
CA ASP A 134 -10.94 0.22 3.65
C ASP A 134 -10.85 -1.02 2.76
N ILE A 135 -9.90 -1.08 1.82
CA ILE A 135 -9.73 -2.22 0.90
C ILE A 135 -8.31 -2.79 1.06
N CYS A 136 -7.34 -2.34 0.25
CA CYS A 136 -6.00 -2.92 0.22
C CYS A 136 -5.24 -2.72 1.53
N VAL A 137 -5.37 -1.53 2.15
CA VAL A 137 -4.78 -1.26 3.46
C VAL A 137 -5.43 -2.14 4.54
N LEU A 138 -6.77 -2.18 4.58
CA LEU A 138 -7.51 -2.98 5.56
C LEU A 138 -7.20 -4.48 5.43
N HIS A 139 -7.23 -5.03 4.21
CA HIS A 139 -6.92 -6.44 3.96
C HIS A 139 -5.48 -6.77 4.32
N THR A 140 -4.53 -5.88 4.01
CA THR A 140 -3.13 -6.04 4.42
C THR A 140 -2.98 -6.01 5.95
N ALA A 141 -3.71 -5.14 6.63
CA ALA A 141 -3.70 -5.05 8.09
C ALA A 141 -4.31 -6.30 8.76
N ILE A 142 -5.41 -6.83 8.23
CA ILE A 142 -6.04 -8.07 8.72
C ILE A 142 -5.06 -9.25 8.60
N ASP A 143 -4.37 -9.38 7.46
CA ASP A 143 -3.36 -10.43 7.30
C ASP A 143 -2.15 -10.20 8.21
N ALA A 144 -1.68 -8.96 8.36
CA ALA A 144 -0.61 -8.63 9.29
C ALA A 144 -0.96 -9.03 10.73
N TYR A 145 -2.21 -8.74 11.16
CA TYR A 145 -2.74 -9.11 12.47
C TYR A 145 -2.74 -10.63 12.66
N ASN A 146 -3.30 -11.37 11.71
CA ASN A 146 -3.37 -12.84 11.78
C ASN A 146 -1.99 -13.50 11.78
N LYS A 147 -0.99 -12.84 11.19
CA LYS A 147 0.43 -13.27 11.18
C LYS A 147 1.22 -12.82 12.42
N GLY A 148 0.61 -12.02 13.29
CA GLY A 148 1.20 -11.59 14.57
C GLY A 148 2.16 -10.41 14.47
N TYR A 149 2.10 -9.62 13.38
CA TYR A 149 2.85 -8.36 13.31
C TYR A 149 2.17 -7.29 14.16
N ARG A 150 2.98 -6.43 14.78
CA ARG A 150 2.46 -5.14 15.27
C ARG A 150 2.17 -4.25 14.08
N ILE A 151 1.11 -3.46 14.18
CA ILE A 151 0.63 -2.63 13.07
C ILE A 151 0.68 -1.17 13.51
N GLU A 152 1.36 -0.36 12.71
CA GLU A 152 1.27 1.09 12.73
C GLU A 152 0.61 1.55 11.43
N VAL A 153 -0.27 2.55 11.52
CA VAL A 153 -0.96 3.11 10.36
C VAL A 153 -0.77 4.61 10.38
N VAL A 154 -0.21 5.16 9.30
CA VAL A 154 -0.01 6.60 9.16
C VAL A 154 -1.30 7.20 8.61
N SER A 155 -2.16 7.74 9.47
CA SER A 155 -3.51 8.15 9.07
C SER A 155 -3.51 9.23 7.99
N SER A 156 -2.51 10.12 8.01
CA SER A 156 -2.35 11.18 7.00
C SER A 156 -1.71 10.70 5.68
N ALA A 157 -1.30 9.43 5.61
CA ALA A 157 -0.73 8.78 4.42
C ALA A 157 -1.56 7.58 3.95
N ILE A 158 -2.85 7.52 4.33
CA ILE A 158 -3.83 6.61 3.73
C ILE A 158 -5.09 7.37 3.30
N ALA A 159 -5.79 6.88 2.28
CA ALA A 159 -7.03 7.49 1.81
C ALA A 159 -8.03 6.44 1.32
N ALA A 160 -9.32 6.77 1.30
CA ALA A 160 -10.39 5.97 0.72
C ALA A 160 -11.22 6.78 -0.30
N LEU A 161 -12.16 6.14 -1.00
CA LEU A 161 -13.10 6.84 -1.90
C LEU A 161 -14.01 7.80 -1.13
N THR A 162 -14.45 7.39 0.06
CA THR A 162 -15.37 8.17 0.90
C THR A 162 -14.80 8.35 2.30
N GLU A 163 -15.14 9.47 2.93
CA GLU A 163 -14.75 9.74 4.32
C GLU A 163 -15.36 8.69 5.28
N GLU A 164 -16.59 8.25 5.02
CA GLU A 164 -17.25 7.22 5.82
C GLU A 164 -16.44 5.91 5.85
N ASN A 165 -16.01 5.43 4.68
CA ASN A 165 -15.21 4.23 4.58
C ASN A 165 -13.83 4.40 5.21
N HIS A 166 -13.19 5.57 5.00
CA HIS A 166 -11.92 5.89 5.63
C HIS A 166 -12.02 5.85 7.16
N GLN A 167 -13.06 6.47 7.74
CA GLN A 167 -13.29 6.46 9.18
C GLN A 167 -13.66 5.09 9.72
N PHE A 168 -14.45 4.32 8.98
CA PHE A 168 -14.71 2.92 9.31
C PHE A 168 -13.40 2.13 9.41
N ALA A 169 -12.53 2.25 8.39
CA ALA A 169 -11.25 1.56 8.37
C ALA A 169 -10.36 1.98 9.55
N LEU A 170 -10.18 3.27 9.81
CA LEU A 170 -9.40 3.76 10.95
C LEU A 170 -9.90 3.21 12.29
N ASN A 171 -11.22 3.20 12.48
CA ASN A 171 -11.83 2.65 13.69
C ASN A 171 -11.61 1.14 13.80
N HIS A 172 -11.75 0.40 12.70
CA HIS A 172 -11.49 -1.04 12.67
C HIS A 172 -10.02 -1.36 12.98
N LEU A 173 -9.09 -0.67 12.31
CA LEU A 173 -7.65 -0.80 12.50
C LEU A 173 -7.28 -0.58 13.96
N ARG A 174 -7.79 0.49 14.59
CA ARG A 174 -7.49 0.83 15.98
C ARG A 174 -8.16 -0.12 16.99
N HIS A 175 -9.47 -0.33 16.87
CA HIS A 175 -10.26 -0.94 17.94
C HIS A 175 -10.43 -2.45 17.80
N VAL A 176 -10.26 -3.00 16.60
CA VAL A 176 -10.37 -4.45 16.35
C VAL A 176 -9.00 -5.08 16.19
N LEU A 177 -8.13 -4.50 15.35
CA LEU A 177 -6.79 -5.05 15.10
C LEU A 177 -5.74 -4.56 16.10
N GLY A 178 -6.06 -3.58 16.95
CA GLY A 178 -5.14 -3.02 17.94
C GLY A 178 -3.97 -2.25 17.32
N ALA A 179 -4.13 -1.72 16.10
CA ALA A 179 -3.10 -0.94 15.43
C ALA A 179 -2.89 0.41 16.12
N THR A 180 -1.64 0.86 16.17
CA THR A 180 -1.30 2.23 16.59
C THR A 180 -1.52 3.16 15.40
N ILE A 181 -2.44 4.11 15.53
CA ILE A 181 -2.64 5.15 14.52
C ILE A 181 -1.66 6.29 14.81
N ILE A 182 -0.79 6.59 13.85
CA ILE A 182 0.26 7.62 13.92
C ILE A 182 0.03 8.67 12.83
N ASP A 183 0.66 9.83 12.97
CA ASP A 183 0.59 10.94 12.01
C ASP A 183 1.95 11.25 11.41
#